data_AF-A0A0W0WUJ5-F1
#
_entry.id   AF-A0A0W0WUJ5-F1
#
_cell.length_a   1.000
_cell.length_b   1.000
_cell.length_c   1.000
_cell.angle_alpha   90.00
_cell.angle_beta   90.00
_cell.angle_gamma   90.00
#
_symmetry.space_group_name_H-M   'P 1'
#
loop_
_entity.id
_entity.type
_entity.pdbx_description
1 polymer ?
#
loop_
_entity_poly.entity_id
_entity_poly.type
_entity_poly.pdbx_seq_one_letter_code
_entity_poly.pdbx_strand_id
1 'polypeptide(L)'
;MTNTYHFFNGLAEKEKSLPGVYLLILKKFEEIPEEDIESRLKIIREISIDIVTTLATHNANFASYCHHENLTSHWRNLWCDAGYGLTLHMNLPPKGFYEHPNLNHFELVCGVHFFHQSQMARKKMQKASNRDFSVSEEKFLQTAIQFGSIHAIQRFNDYIYADLQKATNREAEKLYKKLIDNSKKSIPTGGSYGYMIYAESLSNYCFWLLTNSKIEKAETTYYAVLVSLEWAQKILTESKSSISNASLGRGLRQSNSFAMDSPEEAKRLFIKQYENAKSQQGAPYDENEGCEPCEDEANEARQCAISC
;
A
#
# COMPACT_ATOMS: atom_id res chain seq x y z
N MET A 1 3.66 -16.11 -8.21
CA MET A 1 2.47 -15.54 -8.88
C MET A 1 1.25 -16.17 -8.24
N THR A 2 0.47 -15.40 -7.49
CA THR A 2 -0.84 -15.85 -7.01
C THR A 2 -1.72 -16.07 -8.24
N ASN A 3 -2.36 -17.24 -8.33
CA ASN A 3 -3.24 -17.60 -9.44
C ASN A 3 -4.53 -16.76 -9.36
N THR A 4 -4.49 -15.56 -9.94
CA THR A 4 -5.55 -14.53 -9.97
C THR A 4 -6.79 -14.94 -10.77
N TYR A 5 -6.71 -16.02 -11.56
CA TYR A 5 -7.88 -16.74 -12.05
C TYR A 5 -8.82 -17.11 -10.90
N HIS A 6 -8.30 -17.42 -9.71
CA HIS A 6 -9.13 -17.70 -8.53
C HIS A 6 -9.81 -16.44 -7.95
N PHE A 7 -9.32 -15.23 -8.22
CA PHE A 7 -9.91 -14.01 -7.68
C PHE A 7 -11.22 -13.67 -8.38
N PHE A 8 -11.22 -13.66 -9.72
CA PHE A 8 -12.45 -13.46 -10.49
C PHE A 8 -13.45 -14.60 -10.24
N ASN A 9 -12.96 -15.85 -10.16
CA ASN A 9 -13.82 -17.00 -9.81
C ASN A 9 -14.41 -16.89 -8.40
N GLY A 10 -13.67 -16.37 -7.41
CA GLY A 10 -14.15 -16.19 -6.03
C GLY A 10 -15.05 -14.96 -5.80
N LEU A 11 -15.07 -14.01 -6.74
CA LEU A 11 -15.98 -12.85 -6.70
C LEU A 11 -17.29 -13.08 -7.42
N ALA A 12 -17.31 -13.96 -8.43
CA ALA A 12 -18.49 -14.27 -9.23
C ALA A 12 -19.66 -14.89 -8.41
N GLU A 13 -19.41 -15.35 -7.18
CA GLU A 13 -20.39 -15.99 -6.32
C GLU A 13 -21.27 -15.03 -5.48
N LYS A 14 -21.11 -13.71 -5.58
CA LYS A 14 -21.96 -12.75 -4.84
C LYS A 14 -23.02 -12.14 -5.75
N GLU A 15 -24.27 -12.58 -5.58
CA GLU A 15 -25.50 -12.07 -6.20
C GLU A 15 -25.65 -10.54 -6.03
N LYS A 16 -25.02 -9.77 -6.90
CA LYS A 16 -25.44 -8.40 -7.19
C LYS A 16 -26.02 -8.40 -8.59
N SER A 17 -27.26 -7.91 -8.71
CA SER A 17 -27.87 -7.75 -10.02
C SER A 17 -27.05 -6.75 -10.84
N LEU A 18 -26.50 -7.20 -11.97
CA LEU A 18 -25.85 -6.33 -12.93
C LEU A 18 -26.86 -5.30 -13.47
N PRO A 19 -26.45 -4.04 -13.68
CA PRO A 19 -27.27 -3.07 -14.41
C PRO A 19 -27.69 -3.63 -15.77
N GLY A 20 -28.90 -3.30 -16.24
CA GLY A 20 -29.46 -3.86 -17.48
C GLY A 20 -28.55 -3.66 -18.71
N VAL A 21 -27.86 -2.52 -18.79
CA VAL A 21 -26.89 -2.27 -19.88
C VAL A 21 -25.69 -3.22 -19.84
N TYR A 22 -25.25 -3.67 -18.66
CA TYR A 22 -24.13 -4.59 -18.51
C TYR A 22 -24.56 -6.01 -18.88
N LEU A 23 -25.78 -6.41 -18.49
CA LEU A 23 -26.39 -7.68 -18.91
C LEU A 23 -26.52 -7.79 -20.43
N LEU A 24 -26.92 -6.70 -21.11
CA LEU A 24 -27.03 -6.69 -22.57
C LEU A 24 -25.67 -6.89 -23.25
N ILE A 25 -24.60 -6.29 -22.72
CA ILE A 25 -23.24 -6.46 -23.26
C ILE A 25 -22.77 -7.90 -23.02
N LEU A 26 -22.98 -8.44 -21.83
CA LEU A 26 -22.60 -9.81 -21.50
C LEU A 26 -23.34 -10.83 -22.37
N LYS A 27 -24.65 -10.65 -22.55
CA LYS A 27 -25.46 -11.48 -23.43
C LYS A 27 -24.96 -11.44 -24.88
N LYS A 28 -24.67 -10.25 -25.41
CA LYS A 28 -24.08 -10.11 -26.75
C LYS A 28 -22.74 -10.84 -26.88
N PHE A 29 -21.92 -10.82 -25.82
CA PHE A 29 -20.66 -11.56 -25.79
C PHE A 29 -20.89 -13.08 -25.79
N GLU A 30 -21.86 -13.57 -25.02
CA GLU A 30 -22.20 -14.99 -24.92
C GLU A 30 -22.88 -15.55 -26.18
N GLU A 31 -23.64 -14.72 -26.91
CA GLU A 31 -24.27 -15.08 -28.18
C GLU A 31 -23.27 -15.26 -29.33
N ILE A 32 -22.06 -14.71 -29.23
CA ILE A 32 -20.99 -14.94 -30.22
C ILE A 32 -20.43 -16.35 -30.01
N PRO A 33 -20.34 -17.20 -31.05
CA PRO A 33 -19.74 -18.53 -30.94
C PRO A 33 -18.32 -18.50 -30.34
N GLU A 34 -17.96 -19.52 -29.56
CA GLU A 34 -16.66 -19.54 -28.86
C GLU A 34 -15.46 -19.53 -29.82
N GLU A 35 -15.65 -20.12 -31.00
CA GLU A 35 -14.71 -20.15 -32.11
C GLU A 35 -14.49 -18.78 -32.78
N ASP A 36 -15.46 -17.86 -32.67
CA ASP A 36 -15.31 -16.48 -33.16
C ASP A 36 -14.66 -15.60 -32.07
N ILE A 37 -13.39 -15.94 -31.81
CA ILE A 37 -12.56 -15.28 -30.81
C ILE A 37 -12.50 -13.78 -31.08
N GLU A 38 -12.29 -13.36 -32.32
CA GLU A 38 -12.00 -11.96 -32.62
C GLU A 38 -13.23 -11.05 -32.44
N SER A 39 -14.44 -11.52 -32.75
CA SER A 39 -15.66 -10.78 -32.43
C SER A 39 -15.86 -10.62 -30.92
N ARG A 40 -15.52 -11.63 -30.11
CA ARG A 40 -15.55 -11.53 -28.64
C ARG A 40 -14.52 -10.53 -28.11
N LEU A 41 -13.30 -10.57 -28.63
CA LEU A 41 -12.24 -9.62 -28.26
C LEU A 41 -12.57 -8.19 -28.67
N LYS A 42 -13.26 -8.00 -29.81
CA LYS A 42 -13.72 -6.68 -30.27
C LYS A 42 -14.65 -6.02 -29.25
N ILE A 43 -15.61 -6.77 -28.68
CA ILE A 43 -16.48 -6.25 -27.60
C ILE A 43 -15.64 -5.70 -26.44
N ILE A 44 -14.64 -6.46 -25.99
CA ILE A 44 -13.79 -6.07 -24.86
C ILE A 44 -13.02 -4.77 -25.16
N ARG A 45 -12.52 -4.60 -26.39
CA ARG A 45 -11.77 -3.39 -26.79
C ARG A 45 -12.65 -2.13 -26.90
N GLU A 46 -13.94 -2.29 -27.21
CA GLU A 46 -14.85 -1.16 -27.52
C GLU A 46 -15.60 -0.62 -26.29
N ILE A 47 -15.67 -1.38 -25.20
CA ILE A 47 -16.36 -0.95 -23.97
C ILE A 47 -15.39 -0.29 -22.98
N SER A 48 -15.93 0.48 -22.03
CA SER A 48 -15.11 1.17 -21.04
C SER A 48 -14.53 0.21 -19.99
N ILE A 49 -13.39 0.58 -19.40
CA ILE A 49 -12.74 -0.23 -18.35
C ILE A 49 -13.63 -0.50 -17.12
N ASP A 50 -14.55 0.42 -16.80
CA ASP A 50 -15.54 0.22 -15.74
C ASP A 50 -16.47 -0.96 -16.04
N ILE A 51 -16.93 -1.05 -17.29
CA ILE A 51 -17.75 -2.16 -17.76
C ILE A 51 -16.92 -3.44 -17.82
N VAL A 52 -15.71 -3.40 -18.39
CA VAL A 52 -14.81 -4.58 -18.46
C VAL A 52 -14.57 -5.17 -17.06
N THR A 53 -14.15 -4.35 -16.10
CA THR A 53 -13.86 -4.81 -14.73
C THR A 53 -15.11 -5.32 -14.02
N THR A 54 -16.26 -4.69 -14.24
CA THR A 54 -17.53 -5.19 -13.70
C THR A 54 -17.92 -6.53 -14.32
N LEU A 55 -17.84 -6.69 -15.63
CA LEU A 55 -18.20 -7.96 -16.29
C LEU A 55 -17.22 -9.08 -15.93
N ALA A 56 -15.92 -8.81 -15.92
CA ALA A 56 -14.90 -9.78 -15.53
C ALA A 56 -15.07 -10.26 -14.07
N THR A 57 -15.56 -9.41 -13.17
CA THR A 57 -15.87 -9.83 -11.78
C THR A 57 -17.14 -10.65 -11.64
N HIS A 58 -18.04 -10.64 -12.62
CA HIS A 58 -19.29 -11.39 -12.57
C HIS A 58 -19.27 -12.65 -13.46
N ASN A 59 -18.43 -12.71 -14.49
CA ASN A 59 -18.43 -13.81 -15.45
C ASN A 59 -16.99 -14.29 -15.73
N ALA A 60 -16.70 -15.53 -15.32
CA ALA A 60 -15.38 -16.15 -15.45
C ALA A 60 -14.95 -16.33 -16.92
N ASN A 61 -15.90 -16.60 -17.83
CA ASN A 61 -15.60 -16.72 -19.26
C ASN A 61 -15.22 -15.36 -19.85
N PHE A 62 -15.95 -14.29 -19.50
CA PHE A 62 -15.58 -12.94 -19.89
C PHE A 62 -14.19 -12.57 -19.35
N ALA A 63 -13.91 -12.91 -18.09
CA ALA A 63 -12.60 -12.69 -17.47
C ALA A 63 -11.46 -13.44 -18.18
N SER A 64 -11.69 -14.68 -18.64
CA SER A 64 -10.67 -15.45 -19.37
C SER A 64 -10.30 -14.76 -20.70
N TYR A 65 -11.28 -14.24 -21.44
CA TYR A 65 -11.04 -13.50 -22.68
C TYR A 65 -10.34 -12.16 -22.43
N CYS A 66 -10.54 -11.49 -21.28
CA CYS A 66 -9.74 -10.32 -20.92
C CYS A 66 -8.24 -10.63 -20.81
N HIS A 67 -7.86 -11.88 -20.52
CA HIS A 67 -6.46 -12.33 -20.44
C HIS A 67 -5.90 -12.84 -21.78
N HIS A 68 -6.67 -12.76 -22.87
CA HIS A 68 -6.25 -13.26 -24.16
C HIS A 68 -5.06 -12.48 -24.73
N GLU A 69 -4.10 -13.16 -25.34
CA GLU A 69 -2.84 -12.57 -25.83
C GLU A 69 -3.05 -11.44 -26.86
N ASN A 70 -4.05 -11.58 -27.74
CA ASN A 70 -4.51 -10.56 -28.70
C ASN A 70 -5.06 -9.26 -28.08
N LEU A 71 -5.20 -9.17 -26.75
CA LEU A 71 -5.51 -7.93 -26.04
C LEU A 71 -4.28 -7.29 -25.38
N THR A 72 -3.11 -7.92 -25.44
CA THR A 72 -1.90 -7.43 -24.75
C THR A 72 -1.57 -5.99 -25.13
N SER A 73 -1.57 -5.66 -26.43
CA SER A 73 -1.31 -4.29 -26.91
C SER A 73 -2.39 -3.30 -26.45
N HIS A 74 -3.65 -3.73 -26.41
CA HIS A 74 -4.75 -2.90 -25.92
C HIS A 74 -4.56 -2.55 -24.43
N TRP A 75 -4.26 -3.54 -23.60
CA TRP A 75 -4.02 -3.33 -22.17
C TRP A 75 -2.76 -2.52 -21.88
N ARG A 76 -1.69 -2.69 -22.67
CA ARG A 76 -0.47 -1.88 -22.58
C ARG A 76 -0.75 -0.40 -22.85
N ASN A 77 -1.54 -0.10 -23.87
CA ASN A 77 -1.93 1.28 -24.19
C ASN A 77 -2.75 1.88 -23.04
N LEU A 78 -3.76 1.15 -22.54
CA LEU A 78 -4.55 1.60 -21.40
C LEU A 78 -3.73 1.76 -20.12
N TRP A 79 -2.73 0.91 -19.89
CA TRP A 79 -1.80 1.06 -18.77
C TRP A 79 -0.99 2.35 -18.88
N CYS A 80 -0.44 2.64 -20.06
CA CYS A 80 0.27 3.90 -20.31
C CYS A 80 -0.65 5.10 -20.04
N ASP A 81 -1.86 5.08 -20.61
CA ASP A 81 -2.89 6.13 -20.47
C ASP A 81 -3.32 6.33 -19.01
N ALA A 82 -3.42 5.24 -18.25
CA ALA A 82 -3.76 5.30 -16.83
C ALA A 82 -2.72 6.11 -16.02
N GLY A 83 -1.45 6.07 -16.41
CA GLY A 83 -0.41 6.91 -15.82
C GLY A 83 -0.65 8.40 -16.06
N TYR A 84 -1.02 8.77 -17.28
CA TYR A 84 -1.40 10.15 -17.61
C TYR A 84 -2.61 10.60 -16.79
N GLY A 85 -3.66 9.77 -16.73
CA GLY A 85 -4.86 10.06 -15.93
C GLY A 85 -4.54 10.25 -14.45
N LEU A 86 -3.68 9.41 -13.87
CA LEU A 86 -3.32 9.50 -12.46
C LEU A 86 -2.44 10.72 -12.16
N THR A 87 -1.43 11.01 -12.99
CA THR A 87 -0.56 12.18 -12.78
C THR A 87 -1.33 13.49 -12.88
N LEU A 88 -2.24 13.62 -13.85
CA LEU A 88 -3.14 14.76 -13.95
C LEU A 88 -4.04 14.89 -12.73
N HIS A 89 -4.62 13.79 -12.25
CA HIS A 89 -5.45 13.79 -11.05
C HIS A 89 -4.70 14.28 -9.79
N MET A 90 -3.39 14.00 -9.72
CA MET A 90 -2.52 14.40 -8.61
C MET A 90 -1.84 15.76 -8.83
N ASN A 91 -2.23 16.52 -9.87
CA ASN A 91 -1.61 17.80 -10.25
C ASN A 91 -0.09 17.69 -10.47
N LEU A 92 0.36 16.58 -11.06
CA LEU A 92 1.75 16.33 -11.44
C LEU A 92 1.94 16.52 -12.95
N PRO A 93 3.19 16.73 -13.43
CA PRO A 93 3.48 16.73 -14.85
C PRO A 93 2.95 15.45 -15.54
N PRO A 94 2.27 15.56 -16.70
CA PRO A 94 1.68 14.40 -17.37
C PRO A 94 2.75 13.36 -17.70
N LYS A 95 2.54 12.14 -17.23
CA LYS A 95 3.47 11.03 -17.46
C LYS A 95 2.73 9.71 -17.59
N GLY A 96 2.92 9.03 -18.71
CA GLY A 96 2.43 7.67 -18.90
C GLY A 96 3.22 6.67 -18.05
N PHE A 97 2.59 5.55 -17.69
CA PHE A 97 3.32 4.47 -17.04
C PHE A 97 4.24 3.75 -18.03
N TYR A 98 5.44 3.42 -17.55
CA TYR A 98 6.35 2.53 -18.27
C TYR A 98 5.82 1.10 -18.25
N GLU A 99 6.16 0.34 -19.29
CA GLU A 99 5.77 -1.06 -19.39
C GLU A 99 6.43 -1.94 -18.31
N HIS A 100 5.70 -2.96 -17.87
CA HIS A 100 6.21 -4.05 -17.04
C HIS A 100 6.11 -5.38 -17.79
N PRO A 101 7.19 -5.85 -18.44
CA PRO A 101 7.11 -7.01 -19.33
C PRO A 101 6.72 -8.32 -18.61
N ASN A 102 6.97 -8.40 -17.30
CA ASN A 102 6.70 -9.60 -16.49
C ASN A 102 5.34 -9.57 -15.77
N LEU A 103 4.52 -8.53 -15.98
CA LEU A 103 3.24 -8.35 -15.30
C LEU A 103 2.09 -8.34 -16.30
N ASN A 104 0.92 -8.81 -15.84
CA ASN A 104 -0.28 -8.79 -16.64
C ASN A 104 -0.85 -7.36 -16.70
N HIS A 105 -0.84 -6.75 -17.89
CA HIS A 105 -1.29 -5.37 -18.07
C HIS A 105 -2.78 -5.19 -17.83
N PHE A 106 -3.62 -6.20 -18.08
CA PHE A 106 -5.05 -6.14 -17.74
C PHE A 106 -5.23 -5.99 -16.23
N GLU A 107 -4.53 -6.80 -15.44
CA GLU A 107 -4.58 -6.71 -13.97
C GLU A 107 -4.04 -5.37 -13.46
N LEU A 108 -2.93 -4.88 -14.03
CA LEU A 108 -2.38 -3.58 -13.68
C LEU A 108 -3.38 -2.44 -13.95
N VAL A 109 -4.07 -2.47 -15.10
CA VAL A 109 -5.13 -1.51 -15.44
C VAL A 109 -6.30 -1.64 -14.45
N CYS A 110 -6.71 -2.85 -14.09
CA CYS A 110 -7.74 -3.07 -13.05
C CYS A 110 -7.32 -2.44 -11.72
N GLY A 111 -6.07 -2.65 -11.30
CA GLY A 111 -5.53 -2.09 -10.06
C GLY A 111 -5.55 -0.56 -10.03
N VAL A 112 -5.20 0.09 -11.14
CA VAL A 112 -5.27 1.56 -11.24
C VAL A 112 -6.71 2.05 -11.31
N HIS A 113 -7.58 1.34 -12.04
CA HIS A 113 -9.00 1.66 -12.11
C HIS A 113 -9.65 1.65 -10.71
N PHE A 114 -9.49 0.57 -9.94
CA PHE A 114 -10.05 0.51 -8.59
C PHE A 114 -9.40 1.51 -7.64
N PHE A 115 -8.11 1.81 -7.81
CA PHE A 115 -7.48 2.90 -7.07
C PHE A 115 -8.13 4.26 -7.41
N HIS A 116 -8.40 4.55 -8.67
CA HIS A 116 -9.12 5.75 -9.08
C HIS A 116 -10.52 5.81 -8.45
N GLN A 117 -11.26 4.70 -8.44
CA GLN A 117 -12.57 4.63 -7.77
C GLN A 117 -12.46 4.92 -6.26
N SER A 118 -11.39 4.46 -5.59
CA SER A 118 -11.13 4.82 -4.19
C SER A 118 -10.95 6.33 -4.00
N GLN A 119 -10.23 6.99 -4.92
CA GLN A 119 -10.03 8.45 -4.86
C GLN A 119 -11.32 9.22 -5.13
N MET A 120 -12.18 8.72 -6.02
CA MET A 120 -13.53 9.28 -6.23
C MET A 120 -14.40 9.17 -4.97
N ALA A 121 -14.41 7.99 -4.34
CA ALA A 121 -15.14 7.77 -3.09
C ALA A 121 -14.63 8.70 -1.97
N ARG A 122 -13.30 8.85 -1.84
CA ARG A 122 -12.66 9.77 -0.91
C ARG A 122 -13.12 11.22 -1.13
N LYS A 123 -13.01 11.74 -2.36
CA LYS A 123 -13.41 13.12 -2.70
C LYS A 123 -14.88 13.38 -2.37
N LYS A 124 -15.77 12.40 -2.61
CA LYS A 124 -17.18 12.50 -2.27
C LYS A 124 -17.41 12.58 -0.76
N MET A 125 -16.70 11.76 0.02
CA MET A 125 -16.86 11.68 1.48
C MET A 125 -16.21 12.84 2.23
N GLN A 126 -15.04 13.32 1.78
CA GLN A 126 -14.39 14.51 2.35
C GLN A 126 -15.31 15.74 2.24
N LYS A 127 -15.95 15.93 1.08
CA LYS A 127 -16.94 16.99 0.88
C LYS A 127 -18.16 16.88 1.80
N ALA A 128 -18.58 15.65 2.14
CA ALA A 128 -19.82 15.42 2.89
C ALA A 128 -19.63 15.38 4.42
N SER A 129 -18.47 14.93 4.91
CA SER A 129 -18.32 14.54 6.32
C SER A 129 -16.99 14.91 6.97
N ASN A 130 -16.07 15.55 6.23
CA ASN A 130 -14.69 15.84 6.66
C ASN A 130 -13.95 14.62 7.28
N ARG A 131 -14.37 13.40 6.94
CA ARG A 131 -13.69 12.17 7.34
C ARG A 131 -12.57 11.89 6.34
N ASP A 132 -11.40 11.54 6.86
CA ASP A 132 -10.26 11.20 6.03
C ASP A 132 -10.41 9.87 5.30
N PHE A 133 -11.29 8.99 5.82
CA PHE A 133 -11.39 7.59 5.44
C PHE A 133 -12.84 7.10 5.44
N SER A 134 -13.22 6.31 4.44
CA SER A 134 -14.58 5.75 4.32
C SER A 134 -14.56 4.27 3.97
N VAL A 135 -15.60 3.54 4.39
CA VAL A 135 -15.75 2.10 4.09
C VAL A 135 -15.72 1.83 2.59
N SER A 136 -16.29 2.73 1.79
CA SER A 136 -16.28 2.63 0.32
C SER A 136 -14.88 2.82 -0.27
N GLU A 137 -14.12 3.81 0.22
CA GLU A 137 -12.72 4.00 -0.19
C GLU A 137 -11.89 2.76 0.18
N GLU A 138 -12.00 2.28 1.42
CA GLU A 138 -11.28 1.09 1.89
C GLU A 138 -11.58 -0.14 1.01
N LYS A 139 -12.84 -0.38 0.69
CA LYS A 139 -13.22 -1.51 -0.16
C LYS A 139 -12.55 -1.45 -1.54
N PHE A 140 -12.56 -0.27 -2.17
CA PHE A 140 -11.89 -0.09 -3.46
C PHE A 140 -10.37 -0.21 -3.36
N LEU A 141 -9.76 0.27 -2.27
CA LEU A 141 -8.33 0.07 -2.01
C LEU A 141 -7.99 -1.41 -1.89
N GLN A 142 -8.77 -2.17 -1.12
CA GLN A 142 -8.56 -3.61 -0.96
C GLN A 142 -8.66 -4.36 -2.30
N THR A 143 -9.64 -4.02 -3.14
CA THR A 143 -9.74 -4.58 -4.50
C THR A 143 -8.54 -4.17 -5.36
N ALA A 144 -8.13 -2.91 -5.34
CA ALA A 144 -6.96 -2.44 -6.08
C ALA A 144 -5.66 -3.14 -5.64
N ILE A 145 -5.50 -3.42 -4.35
CA ILE A 145 -4.36 -4.16 -3.79
C ILE A 145 -4.33 -5.61 -4.28
N GLN A 146 -5.49 -6.25 -4.45
CA GLN A 146 -5.58 -7.61 -5.00
C GLN A 146 -5.06 -7.68 -6.43
N PHE A 147 -5.25 -6.61 -7.20
CA PHE A 147 -4.67 -6.40 -8.53
C PHE A 147 -3.25 -5.81 -8.52
N GLY A 148 -2.58 -5.78 -7.36
CA GLY A 148 -1.17 -5.36 -7.24
C GLY A 148 -0.94 -3.84 -7.32
N SER A 149 -1.96 -3.01 -7.15
CA SER A 149 -1.82 -1.54 -7.20
C SER A 149 -0.97 -1.01 -6.06
N ILE A 150 0.24 -0.56 -6.36
CA ILE A 150 1.17 0.00 -5.37
C ILE A 150 0.65 1.30 -4.75
N HIS A 151 -0.04 2.12 -5.53
CA HIS A 151 -0.66 3.35 -5.04
C HIS A 151 -1.76 3.06 -4.01
N ALA A 152 -2.52 1.97 -4.21
CA ALA A 152 -3.51 1.52 -3.24
C ALA A 152 -2.86 0.97 -1.97
N ILE A 153 -1.73 0.25 -2.10
CA ILE A 153 -0.93 -0.22 -0.94
C ILE A 153 -0.46 0.98 -0.10
N GLN A 154 0.15 1.98 -0.73
CA GLN A 154 0.62 3.19 -0.02
C GLN A 154 -0.54 3.90 0.68
N ARG A 155 -1.65 4.14 -0.03
CA ARG A 155 -2.81 4.80 0.55
C ARG A 155 -3.41 4.00 1.70
N PHE A 156 -3.46 2.68 1.60
CA PHE A 156 -3.96 1.82 2.69
C PHE A 156 -2.98 1.77 3.87
N ASN A 157 -1.67 1.91 3.63
CA ASN A 157 -0.71 2.08 4.71
C ASN A 157 -0.95 3.38 5.50
N ASP A 158 -1.35 4.48 4.83
CA ASP A 158 -1.73 5.72 5.52
C ASP A 158 -2.90 5.50 6.51
N TYR A 159 -3.88 4.66 6.14
CA TYR A 159 -4.97 4.27 7.05
C TYR A 159 -4.40 3.59 8.29
N ILE A 160 -3.52 2.60 8.09
CA ILE A 160 -2.96 1.81 9.19
C ILE A 160 -2.09 2.69 10.09
N TYR A 161 -1.30 3.61 9.52
CA TYR A 161 -0.52 4.57 10.31
C TYR A 161 -1.40 5.52 11.13
N ALA A 162 -2.52 6.00 10.56
CA ALA A 162 -3.47 6.84 11.30
C ALA A 162 -4.12 6.08 12.47
N ASP A 163 -4.40 4.78 12.31
CA ASP A 163 -4.90 3.92 13.38
C ASP A 163 -3.82 3.65 14.44
N LEU A 164 -2.57 3.43 14.02
CA LEU A 164 -1.43 3.20 14.92
C LEU A 164 -1.19 4.38 15.88
N GLN A 165 -1.43 5.62 15.45
CA GLN A 165 -1.32 6.81 16.31
C GLN A 165 -2.27 6.81 17.51
N LYS A 166 -3.35 6.02 17.47
CA LYS A 166 -4.41 5.98 18.48
C LYS A 166 -4.49 4.63 19.20
N ALA A 167 -3.68 3.66 18.79
CA ALA A 167 -3.78 2.28 19.21
C ALA A 167 -3.18 2.04 20.60
N THR A 168 -3.81 1.15 21.38
CA THR A 168 -3.16 0.57 22.56
C THR A 168 -2.04 -0.38 22.16
N ASN A 169 -1.15 -0.75 23.10
CA ASN A 169 -0.03 -1.67 22.80
C ASN A 169 -0.47 -3.01 22.17
N ARG A 170 -1.60 -3.58 22.61
CA ARG A 170 -2.10 -4.86 22.05
C ARG A 170 -2.64 -4.70 20.63
N GLU A 171 -3.30 -3.58 20.35
CA GLU A 171 -3.83 -3.26 19.02
C GLU A 171 -2.72 -2.90 18.05
N ALA A 172 -1.71 -2.17 18.53
CA ALA A 172 -0.55 -1.76 17.74
C ALA A 172 0.17 -2.97 17.11
N GLU A 173 0.41 -4.06 17.85
CA GLU A 173 1.07 -5.26 17.29
C GLU A 173 0.27 -5.86 16.13
N LYS A 174 -1.06 -5.90 16.23
CA LYS A 174 -1.93 -6.40 15.14
C LYS A 174 -1.89 -5.47 13.93
N LEU A 175 -1.89 -4.16 14.16
CA LEU A 175 -1.82 -3.15 13.11
C LEU A 175 -0.47 -3.17 12.38
N TYR A 176 0.65 -3.30 13.11
CA TYR A 176 1.96 -3.47 12.49
C TYR A 176 2.05 -4.74 11.63
N LYS A 177 1.49 -5.86 12.10
CA LYS A 177 1.41 -7.07 11.29
C LYS A 177 0.63 -6.82 9.99
N LYS A 178 -0.55 -6.17 10.09
CA LYS A 178 -1.37 -5.79 8.93
C LYS A 178 -0.60 -4.87 7.97
N LEU A 179 0.16 -3.91 8.50
CA LEU A 179 1.01 -2.99 7.72
C LEU A 179 2.10 -3.76 6.97
N ILE A 180 2.86 -4.59 7.67
CA ILE A 180 3.95 -5.41 7.10
C ILE A 180 3.41 -6.34 6.00
N ASP A 181 2.30 -7.03 6.26
CA ASP A 181 1.66 -7.93 5.30
C ASP A 181 1.17 -7.18 4.05
N ASN A 182 0.65 -5.96 4.23
CA ASN A 182 0.23 -5.12 3.10
C ASN A 182 1.43 -4.59 2.30
N SER A 183 2.44 -4.06 2.97
CA SER A 183 3.66 -3.52 2.36
C SER A 183 4.43 -4.57 1.59
N LYS A 184 4.49 -5.82 2.06
CA LYS A 184 5.12 -6.93 1.34
C LYS A 184 4.52 -7.17 -0.05
N LYS A 185 3.23 -6.89 -0.24
CA LYS A 185 2.54 -7.01 -1.53
C LYS A 185 3.01 -5.99 -2.57
N SER A 186 3.75 -4.96 -2.17
CA SER A 186 4.30 -3.96 -3.11
C SER A 186 5.54 -4.45 -3.84
N ILE A 187 6.18 -5.53 -3.36
CA ILE A 187 7.44 -6.03 -3.95
C ILE A 187 7.28 -6.48 -5.41
N PRO A 188 6.27 -7.30 -5.79
CA PRO A 188 6.15 -7.81 -7.16
C PRO A 188 5.98 -6.72 -8.22
N THR A 189 5.28 -5.62 -7.89
CA THR A 189 4.97 -4.53 -8.83
C THR A 189 5.91 -3.33 -8.67
N GLY A 190 6.43 -3.10 -7.47
CA GLY A 190 7.30 -1.97 -7.13
C GLY A 190 8.80 -2.23 -7.25
N GLY A 191 9.24 -3.49 -7.29
CA GLY A 191 10.67 -3.82 -7.29
C GLY A 191 11.40 -3.19 -6.09
N SER A 192 12.51 -2.50 -6.35
CA SER A 192 13.27 -1.76 -5.33
C SER A 192 12.40 -0.78 -4.52
N TYR A 193 11.45 -0.09 -5.16
CA TYR A 193 10.51 0.81 -4.48
C TYR A 193 9.62 0.06 -3.47
N GLY A 194 9.18 -1.15 -3.83
CA GLY A 194 8.38 -1.99 -2.95
C GLY A 194 9.16 -2.53 -1.75
N TYR A 195 10.42 -2.93 -1.97
CA TYR A 195 11.32 -3.32 -0.87
C TYR A 195 11.60 -2.17 0.10
N MET A 196 11.66 -0.94 -0.39
CA MET A 196 11.79 0.24 0.48
C MET A 196 10.55 0.47 1.35
N ILE A 197 9.33 0.36 0.78
CA ILE A 197 8.08 0.43 1.56
C ILE A 197 8.02 -0.69 2.61
N TYR A 198 8.46 -1.89 2.24
CA TYR A 198 8.50 -3.03 3.14
C TYR A 198 9.50 -2.83 4.28
N ALA A 199 10.69 -2.32 3.97
CA ALA A 199 11.71 -1.97 4.95
C ALA A 199 11.20 -0.90 5.92
N GLU A 200 10.58 0.19 5.43
CA GLU A 200 9.96 1.23 6.26
C GLU A 200 8.98 0.64 7.30
N SER A 201 8.12 -0.28 6.85
CA SER A 201 7.12 -0.91 7.70
C SER A 201 7.73 -1.80 8.77
N LEU A 202 8.77 -2.56 8.40
CA LEU A 202 9.54 -3.38 9.33
C LEU A 202 10.33 -2.51 10.33
N SER A 203 10.92 -1.40 9.89
CA SER A 203 11.66 -0.46 10.74
C SER A 203 10.77 0.14 11.83
N ASN A 204 9.58 0.62 11.44
CA ASN A 204 8.61 1.15 12.41
C ASN A 204 8.19 0.10 13.44
N TYR A 205 7.95 -1.14 13.01
CA TYR A 205 7.66 -2.25 13.93
C TYR A 205 8.85 -2.59 14.83
N CYS A 206 10.07 -2.57 14.28
CA CYS A 206 11.31 -2.83 15.02
C CYS A 206 11.48 -1.83 16.17
N PHE A 207 11.31 -0.53 15.90
CA PHE A 207 11.38 0.49 16.95
C PHE A 207 10.26 0.36 17.99
N TRP A 208 9.04 0.04 17.55
CA TRP A 208 7.95 -0.23 18.48
C TRP A 208 8.24 -1.42 19.39
N LEU A 209 8.85 -2.49 18.86
CA LEU A 209 9.26 -3.66 19.65
C LEU A 209 10.32 -3.29 20.70
N LEU A 210 11.30 -2.47 20.32
CA LEU A 210 12.27 -1.93 21.26
C LEU A 210 11.55 -1.17 22.36
N THR A 211 10.75 -0.14 22.06
CA THR A 211 10.03 0.67 23.06
C THR A 211 9.14 -0.16 24.00
N ASN A 212 8.75 -1.37 23.60
CA ASN A 212 7.97 -2.30 24.42
C ASN A 212 8.80 -3.46 25.01
N SER A 213 10.13 -3.31 25.09
CA SER A 213 11.09 -4.26 25.67
C SER A 213 11.03 -5.67 25.07
N LYS A 214 10.60 -5.81 23.80
CA LYS A 214 10.53 -7.09 23.07
C LYS A 214 11.81 -7.32 22.25
N ILE A 215 12.95 -7.41 22.94
CA ILE A 215 14.30 -7.34 22.35
C ILE A 215 14.56 -8.44 21.32
N GLU A 216 14.28 -9.71 21.63
CA GLU A 216 14.53 -10.83 20.70
C GLU A 216 13.76 -10.68 19.38
N LYS A 217 12.50 -10.24 19.45
CA LYS A 217 11.69 -9.94 18.27
C LYS A 217 12.23 -8.73 17.51
N ALA A 218 12.72 -7.71 18.22
CA ALA A 218 13.32 -6.53 17.60
C ALA A 218 14.57 -6.92 16.81
N GLU A 219 15.46 -7.75 17.36
CA GLU A 219 16.65 -8.25 16.67
C GLU A 219 16.30 -9.05 15.41
N THR A 220 15.30 -9.93 15.50
CA THR A 220 14.80 -10.66 14.31
C THR A 220 14.28 -9.71 13.24
N THR A 221 13.54 -8.67 13.66
CA THR A 221 12.97 -7.67 12.74
C THR A 221 14.05 -6.78 12.13
N TYR A 222 15.08 -6.42 12.90
CA TYR A 222 16.25 -5.68 12.44
C TYR A 222 16.92 -6.37 11.25
N TYR A 223 17.21 -7.68 11.35
CA TYR A 223 17.77 -8.43 10.22
C TYR A 223 16.84 -8.44 9.00
N ALA A 224 15.52 -8.53 9.21
CA ALA A 224 14.56 -8.48 8.11
C ALA A 224 14.57 -7.11 7.38
N VAL A 225 14.74 -6.00 8.12
CA VAL A 225 14.92 -4.67 7.52
C VAL A 225 16.17 -4.64 6.64
N LEU A 226 17.30 -5.11 7.17
CA LEU A 226 18.57 -5.12 6.43
C LEU A 226 18.48 -5.94 5.15
N VAL A 227 17.89 -7.14 5.22
CA VAL A 227 17.67 -8.00 4.05
C VAL A 227 16.79 -7.31 3.01
N SER A 228 15.72 -6.63 3.44
CA SER A 228 14.85 -5.88 2.52
C SER A 228 15.61 -4.76 1.79
N LEU A 229 16.43 -4.00 2.51
CA LEU A 229 17.24 -2.90 1.94
C LEU A 229 18.36 -3.41 1.03
N GLU A 230 18.98 -4.56 1.36
CA GLU A 230 19.95 -5.23 0.49
C GLU A 230 19.31 -5.68 -0.83
N TRP A 231 18.11 -6.25 -0.78
CA TRP A 231 17.37 -6.59 -1.99
C TRP A 231 16.99 -5.35 -2.79
N ALA A 232 16.50 -4.28 -2.14
CA ALA A 232 16.21 -3.01 -2.79
C ALA A 232 17.43 -2.47 -3.54
N GLN A 233 18.61 -2.52 -2.92
CA GLN A 233 19.86 -2.07 -3.54
C GLN A 233 20.28 -2.97 -4.70
N LYS A 234 20.17 -4.29 -4.54
CA LYS A 234 20.58 -5.29 -5.53
C LYS A 234 19.82 -5.16 -6.86
N ILE A 235 18.52 -4.85 -6.81
CA ILE A 235 17.66 -4.74 -8.00
C ILE A 235 17.35 -3.29 -8.42
N LEU A 236 18.10 -2.33 -7.87
CA LEU A 236 17.84 -0.90 -8.06
C LEU A 236 17.89 -0.51 -9.54
N THR A 237 18.88 -1.02 -10.27
CA THR A 237 19.13 -0.71 -11.68
C THR A 237 18.03 -1.22 -12.62
N GLU A 238 17.48 -2.39 -12.32
CA GLU A 238 16.41 -3.07 -13.06
C GLU A 238 15.04 -2.45 -12.72
N SER A 239 14.91 -1.85 -11.53
CA SER A 239 13.65 -1.32 -11.01
C SER A 239 13.30 0.08 -11.52
N LYS A 240 14.04 0.67 -12.47
CA LYS A 240 13.82 2.06 -12.94
C LYS A 240 12.38 2.34 -13.35
N SER A 241 11.78 1.46 -14.15
CA SER A 241 10.38 1.59 -14.58
C SER A 241 9.42 1.46 -13.40
N SER A 242 9.63 0.50 -12.51
CA SER A 242 8.79 0.28 -11.32
C SER A 242 8.85 1.47 -10.36
N ILE A 243 10.05 1.98 -10.10
CA ILE A 243 10.28 3.17 -9.28
C ILE A 243 9.56 4.36 -9.89
N SER A 244 9.71 4.58 -11.19
CA SER A 244 9.04 5.69 -11.85
C SER A 244 7.51 5.55 -11.79
N ASN A 245 6.96 4.36 -12.04
CA ASN A 245 5.53 4.15 -12.01
C ASN A 245 4.96 4.35 -10.60
N ALA A 246 5.59 3.75 -9.59
CA ALA A 246 5.15 3.84 -8.19
C ALA A 246 5.29 5.24 -7.58
N SER A 247 6.34 5.97 -7.95
CA SER A 247 6.59 7.33 -7.44
C SER A 247 5.95 8.44 -8.28
N LEU A 248 5.35 8.07 -9.43
CA LEU A 248 4.93 9.00 -10.47
C LEU A 248 6.07 9.90 -10.95
N GLY A 249 7.26 9.30 -11.11
CA GLY A 249 8.48 9.97 -11.58
C GLY A 249 9.26 10.73 -10.51
N ARG A 250 8.83 10.70 -9.25
CA ARG A 250 9.47 11.44 -8.14
C ARG A 250 10.61 10.69 -7.45
N GLY A 251 10.88 9.44 -7.84
CA GLY A 251 12.01 8.66 -7.35
C GLY A 251 11.75 7.92 -6.04
N LEU A 252 12.80 7.28 -5.51
CA LEU A 252 12.74 6.42 -4.34
C LEU A 252 12.40 7.17 -3.05
N ARG A 253 12.70 8.47 -2.95
CA ARG A 253 12.33 9.31 -1.80
C ARG A 253 10.85 9.27 -1.42
N GLN A 254 9.96 8.89 -2.33
CA GLN A 254 8.52 8.77 -2.03
C GLN A 254 8.12 7.44 -1.36
N SER A 255 9.05 6.49 -1.26
CA SER A 255 8.82 5.17 -0.67
C SER A 255 8.99 5.14 0.85
N ASN A 256 9.61 6.17 1.44
CA ASN A 256 10.04 6.19 2.82
C ASN A 256 9.91 7.58 3.47
N SER A 257 9.75 7.62 4.79
CA SER A 257 9.52 8.86 5.56
C SER A 257 10.74 9.78 5.64
N PHE A 258 11.94 9.23 5.48
CA PHE A 258 13.20 9.98 5.48
C PHE A 258 13.57 10.58 4.12
N ALA A 259 12.72 10.43 3.11
CA ALA A 259 12.95 10.92 1.74
C ALA A 259 14.27 10.44 1.12
N MET A 260 14.73 9.25 1.48
CA MET A 260 15.97 8.66 0.99
C MET A 260 15.79 8.13 -0.43
N ASP A 261 16.69 8.55 -1.32
CA ASP A 261 16.75 8.05 -2.71
C ASP A 261 17.69 6.84 -2.89
N SER A 262 18.41 6.45 -1.83
CA SER A 262 19.37 5.34 -1.84
C SER A 262 19.03 4.28 -0.78
N PRO A 263 18.77 3.01 -1.16
CA PRO A 263 18.56 1.94 -0.20
C PRO A 263 19.75 1.73 0.75
N GLU A 264 20.98 1.89 0.24
CA GLU A 264 22.20 1.77 1.04
C GLU A 264 22.33 2.92 2.06
N GLU A 265 21.89 4.13 1.70
CA GLU A 265 21.82 5.25 2.66
C GLU A 265 20.78 5.01 3.74
N ALA A 266 19.59 4.54 3.35
CA ALA A 266 18.54 4.14 4.29
C ALA A 266 19.02 3.03 5.24
N LYS A 267 19.80 2.07 4.74
CA LYS A 267 20.41 1.00 5.55
C LYS A 267 21.35 1.56 6.61
N ARG A 268 22.29 2.43 6.24
CA ARG A 268 23.21 3.05 7.19
C ARG A 268 22.48 3.88 8.25
N LEU A 269 21.46 4.64 7.84
CA LEU A 269 20.66 5.43 8.79
C LEU A 269 19.93 4.52 9.77
N PHE A 270 19.28 3.46 9.28
CA PHE A 270 18.55 2.52 10.12
C PHE A 270 19.46 1.83 11.14
N ILE A 271 20.64 1.34 10.73
CA ILE A 271 21.62 0.74 11.64
C ILE A 271 21.98 1.72 12.76
N LYS A 272 22.32 2.96 12.41
CA LYS A 272 22.66 4.00 13.40
C LYS A 272 21.51 4.25 14.38
N GLN A 273 20.28 4.35 13.90
CA GLN A 273 19.11 4.57 14.74
C GLN A 273 18.83 3.37 15.66
N TYR A 274 18.99 2.14 15.15
CA TYR A 274 18.79 0.91 15.90
C TYR A 274 19.80 0.78 17.06
N GLU A 275 21.09 0.98 16.79
CA GLU A 275 22.14 0.90 17.82
C GLU A 275 21.96 1.96 18.91
N ASN A 276 21.58 3.19 18.52
CA ASN A 276 21.27 4.25 19.48
C ASN A 276 20.07 3.88 20.37
N ALA A 277 18.99 3.37 19.77
CA ALA A 277 17.79 2.98 20.50
C ALA A 277 18.07 1.79 21.44
N LYS A 278 18.85 0.80 21.00
CA LYS A 278 19.24 -0.36 21.81
C LYS A 278 20.12 0.06 23.01
N SER A 279 21.07 0.97 22.81
CA SER A 279 21.96 1.47 23.87
C SER A 279 21.19 2.18 24.99
N GLN A 280 20.12 2.91 24.66
CA GLN A 280 19.26 3.58 25.64
C GLN A 280 18.42 2.61 26.50
N GLN A 281 18.30 1.34 26.09
CA GLN A 281 17.59 0.31 26.86
C GLN A 281 18.50 -0.53 27.76
N GLY A 282 19.82 -0.42 27.56
CA GLY A 282 20.83 -1.15 28.33
C GLY A 282 21.41 -0.37 29.51
N ALA A 283 21.00 0.89 29.73
CA ALA A 283 21.38 1.62 30.94
C ALA A 283 20.53 1.10 32.11
N PRO A 284 21.12 0.45 33.12
CA PRO A 284 20.42 0.17 34.35
C PRO A 284 20.02 1.52 34.96
N TYR A 285 18.76 1.65 35.38
CA TYR A 285 18.45 2.61 36.43
C TYR A 285 19.29 2.19 37.64
N ASP A 286 20.33 2.96 37.95
CA ASP A 286 21.08 2.79 39.18
C ASP A 286 20.19 3.33 40.31
N GLU A 287 19.43 2.45 40.96
CA GLU A 287 18.63 2.77 42.15
C GLU A 287 19.50 3.06 43.39
N ASN A 288 20.82 3.25 43.21
CA ASN A 288 21.78 3.48 44.30
C ASN A 288 22.48 4.85 44.27
N GLU A 289 21.87 5.90 43.71
CA GLU A 289 22.11 7.24 44.26
C GLU A 289 21.18 7.45 45.46
N GLY A 290 21.58 6.84 46.59
CA GLY A 290 21.04 7.17 47.89
C GLY A 290 21.30 8.64 48.17
N CYS A 291 20.27 9.47 48.01
CA CYS A 291 20.22 10.77 48.64
C CYS A 291 20.29 10.54 50.15
N GLU A 292 21.40 10.99 50.76
CA GLU A 292 21.56 11.10 52.20
C GLU A 292 20.34 11.82 52.81
N PRO A 293 19.77 11.32 53.92
CA PRO A 293 18.74 12.05 54.63
C PRO A 293 19.38 13.26 55.31
N CYS A 294 19.01 14.47 54.87
CA CYS A 294 19.16 15.67 55.68
C CYS A 294 18.10 15.60 56.80
N GLU A 295 18.51 15.20 57.99
CA GLU A 295 17.76 15.44 59.23
C GLU A 295 17.95 16.89 59.69
N ASP A 296 16.87 17.39 60.31
CA ASP A 296 16.75 18.58 61.15
C ASP A 296 16.71 19.96 60.42
N GLU A 297 15.81 20.90 60.71
CA GLU A 297 14.97 21.09 61.90
C GLU A 297 13.87 22.13 61.60
N ALA A 298 12.71 21.92 62.21
CA ALA A 298 11.80 22.91 62.80
C ALA A 298 11.41 24.22 62.05
N ASN A 299 10.09 24.38 61.98
CA ASN A 299 9.31 25.47 62.59
C ASN A 299 8.50 26.42 61.69
N GLU A 300 7.19 26.34 61.98
CA GLU A 300 6.18 27.39 62.05
C GLU A 300 5.43 27.90 60.81
N ALA A 301 4.11 27.77 60.99
CA ALA A 301 3.00 28.29 60.23
C ALA A 301 3.03 29.80 59.99
N ARG A 302 2.47 30.21 58.85
CA ARG A 302 1.62 31.40 58.77
C ARG A 302 0.57 31.28 57.66
N GLN A 303 -0.64 31.59 58.06
CA GLN A 303 -1.86 31.76 57.27
C GLN A 303 -1.81 32.98 56.34
N CYS A 304 -2.87 33.08 55.52
CA CYS A 304 -3.39 34.24 54.77
C CYS A 304 -2.80 34.44 53.36
N ALA A 305 -3.54 34.88 52.34
CA ALA A 305 -4.97 35.06 52.08
C ALA A 305 -5.11 35.43 50.58
N ILE A 306 -6.25 35.04 50.00
CA ILE A 306 -7.10 35.71 49.00
C ILE A 306 -6.56 36.91 48.15
N SER A 307 -6.91 36.86 46.85
CA SER A 307 -7.02 37.91 45.79
C SER A 307 -5.71 38.50 45.23
N CYS A 308 -5.56 38.75 43.93
CA CYS A 308 -6.52 39.02 42.85
C CYS A 308 -6.44 38.05 41.67
#